data_AF-A0A0M2NH26-F1
#
_entry.id   AF-A0A0M2NH26-F1
#
_cell.length_a   1.000
_cell.length_b   1.000
_cell.length_c   1.000
_cell.angle_alpha   90.00
_cell.angle_beta   90.00
_cell.angle_gamma   90.00
#
_symmetry.space_group_name_H-M   'P 1'
#
loop_
_entity.id
_entity.type
_entity.pdbx_description
1 polymer ?
#
loop_
_entity_poly.entity_id
_entity_poly.type
_entity_poly.pdbx_seq_one_letter_code
_entity_poly.pdbx_strand_id
1 'polypeptide(L)'
;MDYYFIIFDFGMAAIMFFVGFAFYHSKGKASKFIAGYNSKNEKEKMAFDEIRMCKDYGKRMMIWAIPFLIGFVIDVFKPGVGCIIAWIAFAALLIWHIIDMSKNHSKRYRR
;
A
#
# COMPACT_ATOMS: atom_id res chain seq x y z
N MET A 1 6.71 -27.55 -4.76
CA MET A 1 5.93 -26.51 -4.06
C MET A 1 6.82 -25.45 -3.42
N ASP A 2 8.12 -25.71 -3.22
CA ASP A 2 9.01 -24.83 -2.44
C ASP A 2 9.27 -23.46 -3.08
N TYR A 3 9.43 -23.40 -4.41
CA TYR A 3 9.65 -22.15 -5.14
C TYR A 3 8.40 -21.28 -5.27
N TYR A 4 7.21 -21.85 -5.05
CA TYR A 4 5.96 -21.10 -5.18
C TYR A 4 5.91 -19.96 -4.18
N PHE A 5 6.19 -20.22 -2.90
CA PHE A 5 6.15 -19.20 -1.85
C PHE A 5 7.19 -18.10 -2.07
N ILE A 6 8.40 -18.48 -2.50
CA ILE A 6 9.48 -17.55 -2.83
C ILE A 6 9.06 -16.59 -3.96
N ILE A 7 8.57 -17.13 -5.09
CA ILE A 7 8.13 -16.33 -6.24
C ILE A 7 6.92 -15.48 -5.86
N PHE A 8 6.01 -16.03 -5.05
CA PHE A 8 4.80 -15.34 -4.60
C PHE A 8 5.14 -14.14 -3.73
N ASP A 9 5.95 -14.30 -2.69
CA ASP A 9 6.36 -13.20 -1.80
C ASP A 9 7.16 -12.14 -2.56
N PHE A 10 8.09 -12.55 -3.42
CA PHE A 10 8.83 -11.61 -4.26
C PHE A 10 7.91 -10.84 -5.22
N GLY A 11 6.96 -11.53 -5.86
CA GLY A 11 5.98 -10.92 -6.74
C GLY A 11 5.10 -9.92 -6.00
N MET A 12 4.62 -10.25 -4.81
CA MET A 12 3.83 -9.36 -3.96
C MET A 12 4.63 -8.13 -3.53
N ALA A 13 5.88 -8.31 -3.09
CA ALA A 13 6.78 -7.22 -2.76
C ALA A 13 6.99 -6.26 -3.95
N ALA A 14 7.28 -6.81 -5.14
CA ALA A 14 7.48 -6.02 -6.35
C ALA A 14 6.22 -5.24 -6.73
N ILE A 15 5.05 -5.89 -6.76
CA ILE A 15 3.78 -5.23 -7.09
C ILE A 15 3.51 -4.07 -6.12
N MET A 16 3.60 -4.32 -4.81
CA MET A 16 3.34 -3.27 -3.80
C MET A 16 4.32 -2.11 -3.91
N PHE A 17 5.60 -2.41 -4.14
CA PHE A 17 6.62 -1.39 -4.31
C PHE A 17 6.36 -0.55 -5.55
N PHE A 18 6.13 -1.17 -6.72
CA PHE A 18 5.93 -0.43 -7.97
C PHE A 18 4.61 0.33 -8.01
N VAL A 19 3.53 -0.23 -7.46
CA VAL A 19 2.26 0.50 -7.28
C VAL A 19 2.47 1.69 -6.36
N GLY A 20 3.13 1.49 -5.22
CA GLY A 20 3.43 2.58 -4.29
C GLY A 20 4.32 3.67 -4.90
N PHE A 21 5.33 3.27 -5.66
CA PHE A 21 6.24 4.17 -6.37
C PHE A 21 5.51 4.98 -7.44
N ALA A 22 4.63 4.33 -8.22
CA ALA A 22 3.80 4.98 -9.22
C ALA A 22 2.83 5.99 -8.58
N PHE A 23 2.20 5.64 -7.45
CA PHE A 23 1.38 6.57 -6.67
C PHE A 23 2.20 7.78 -6.21
N TYR A 24 3.38 7.54 -5.62
CA TYR A 24 4.24 8.60 -5.10
C TYR A 24 4.63 9.62 -6.17
N HIS A 25 4.93 9.15 -7.39
CA HIS A 25 5.34 9.99 -8.50
C HIS A 25 4.19 10.45 -9.42
N SER A 26 2.93 10.08 -9.12
CA SER A 26 1.78 10.38 -9.98
C SER A 26 1.40 11.87 -10.06
N LYS A 27 1.97 12.72 -9.18
CA LYS A 27 1.61 14.15 -9.06
C LYS A 27 0.10 14.36 -8.87
N GLY A 28 -0.53 13.54 -8.03
CA GLY A 28 -1.97 13.61 -7.75
C GLY A 28 -2.84 12.80 -8.70
N LYS A 29 -2.36 12.40 -9.89
CA LYS A 29 -3.18 11.70 -10.89
C LYS A 29 -3.72 10.34 -10.43
N ALA A 30 -3.05 9.70 -9.47
CA ALA A 30 -3.49 8.43 -8.91
C ALA A 30 -4.59 8.59 -7.83
N SER A 31 -4.96 9.82 -7.46
CA SER A 31 -5.98 10.13 -6.45
C SER A 31 -7.31 9.45 -6.75
N LYS A 32 -7.69 9.38 -8.02
CA LYS A 32 -8.90 8.71 -8.53
C LYS A 32 -8.99 7.22 -8.19
N PHE A 33 -7.88 6.55 -7.84
CA PHE A 33 -7.89 5.15 -7.44
C PHE A 33 -8.03 4.97 -5.93
N ILE A 34 -8.05 6.05 -5.16
CA ILE A 34 -8.22 6.01 -3.71
C ILE A 34 -9.70 5.82 -3.38
N ALA A 35 -10.01 4.71 -2.71
CA ALA A 35 -11.34 4.41 -2.23
C ALA A 35 -11.87 5.51 -1.30
N GLY A 36 -13.15 5.86 -1.44
CA GLY A 36 -13.78 6.98 -0.73
C GLY A 36 -13.49 8.35 -1.35
N TYR A 37 -12.31 8.58 -1.94
CA TYR A 37 -12.03 9.79 -2.71
C TYR A 37 -12.63 9.71 -4.13
N ASN A 38 -12.55 8.55 -4.79
CA ASN A 38 -13.09 8.36 -6.15
C ASN A 38 -14.61 8.63 -6.26
N SER A 39 -15.36 8.45 -5.16
CA SER A 39 -16.80 8.68 -5.11
C SER A 39 -17.19 10.16 -4.92
N LYS A 40 -16.23 11.05 -4.69
CA LYS A 40 -16.48 12.48 -4.51
C LYS A 40 -16.78 13.18 -5.83
N ASN A 41 -17.57 14.25 -5.77
CA ASN A 41 -17.78 15.10 -6.94
C ASN A 41 -16.61 16.08 -7.15
N GLU A 42 -16.52 16.69 -8.33
CA GLU A 42 -15.40 17.59 -8.69
C GLU A 42 -15.24 18.79 -7.74
N LYS A 43 -16.35 19.35 -7.24
CA LYS A 43 -16.31 20.47 -6.28
C LYS A 43 -15.70 20.06 -4.95
N GLU A 44 -16.05 18.89 -4.43
CA GLU A 44 -15.44 18.34 -3.22
C GLU A 44 -13.96 18.03 -3.43
N LYS A 45 -13.58 17.49 -4.60
CA LYS A 45 -12.19 17.14 -4.93
C LYS A 45 -11.27 18.35 -4.94
N MET A 46 -11.74 19.52 -5.42
CA MET A 46 -10.97 20.77 -5.43
C MET A 46 -10.49 21.22 -4.04
N ALA A 47 -11.19 20.80 -2.98
CA ALA A 47 -10.81 21.11 -1.61
C ALA A 47 -9.66 20.22 -1.08
N PHE A 48 -9.12 19.27 -1.86
CA PHE A 48 -8.08 18.34 -1.41
C PHE A 48 -6.72 18.60 -2.07
N ASP A 49 -5.65 18.36 -1.31
CA ASP A 49 -4.29 18.25 -1.80
C ASP A 49 -4.01 16.82 -2.30
N GLU A 50 -4.38 16.57 -3.56
CA GLU A 50 -4.17 15.29 -4.23
C GLU A 50 -2.70 14.88 -4.33
N ILE A 51 -1.78 15.85 -4.46
CA ILE A 51 -0.35 15.56 -4.60
C ILE A 51 0.17 14.96 -3.28
N ARG A 52 -0.13 15.61 -2.15
CA ARG A 52 0.23 15.10 -0.83
C ARG A 52 -0.43 13.75 -0.56
N MET A 53 -1.70 13.62 -0.91
CA MET A 53 -2.45 12.37 -0.75
C MET A 53 -1.79 11.20 -1.50
N CYS A 54 -1.48 11.37 -2.78
CA CYS A 54 -0.80 10.32 -3.55
C CYS A 54 0.60 9.97 -3.02
N LYS A 55 1.36 10.95 -2.54
CA LYS A 55 2.67 10.71 -1.91
C LYS A 55 2.54 9.87 -0.64
N ASP A 56 1.60 10.21 0.24
CA ASP A 56 1.42 9.51 1.51
C ASP A 56 0.90 8.08 1.30
N TYR A 57 -0.07 7.89 0.39
CA TYR A 57 -0.55 6.56 0.01
C TYR A 57 0.55 5.73 -0.65
N GLY A 58 1.29 6.30 -1.60
CA GLY A 58 2.41 5.65 -2.26
C GLY A 58 3.48 5.18 -1.28
N LYS A 59 3.85 6.04 -0.33
CA LYS A 59 4.83 5.71 0.73
C LYS A 59 4.35 4.53 1.60
N ARG A 60 3.06 4.50 1.97
CA ARG A 60 2.50 3.40 2.76
C ARG A 60 2.49 2.08 1.99
N MET A 61 2.14 2.10 0.70
CA MET A 61 2.19 0.91 -0.16
C MET A 61 3.62 0.37 -0.33
N MET A 62 4.63 1.24 -0.47
CA MET A 62 6.04 0.82 -0.47
C MET A 62 6.47 0.20 0.88
N ILE A 63 5.96 0.70 2.01
CA ILE A 63 6.20 0.09 3.34
C ILE A 63 5.56 -1.30 3.43
N TRP A 64 4.38 -1.50 2.84
CA TRP A 64 3.72 -2.81 2.81
C TRP A 64 4.50 -3.86 2.02
N ALA A 65 5.40 -3.46 1.12
CA ALA A 65 6.29 -4.40 0.44
C ALA A 65 7.34 -5.03 1.38
N ILE A 66 7.69 -4.36 2.49
CA ILE A 66 8.76 -4.79 3.41
C ILE A 66 8.43 -6.15 4.07
N PRO A 67 7.23 -6.40 4.63
CA PRO A 67 6.84 -7.72 5.12
C PRO A 67 7.06 -8.85 4.12
N PHE A 68 6.73 -8.64 2.84
CA PHE A 68 6.89 -9.64 1.79
C PHE A 68 8.36 -9.83 1.38
N LEU A 69 9.20 -8.79 1.44
CA LEU A 69 10.66 -8.95 1.27
C LEU A 69 11.27 -9.78 2.40
N ILE A 70 10.80 -9.59 3.64
CA ILE A 70 11.23 -10.41 4.78
C ILE A 70 10.73 -11.85 4.62
N GLY A 71 9.46 -12.03 4.22
CA GLY A 71 8.87 -13.33 3.93
C GLY A 71 9.66 -14.09 2.87
N PHE A 72 9.98 -13.43 1.75
CA PHE A 72 10.83 -13.94 0.68
C PHE A 72 12.17 -14.48 1.21
N VAL A 73 12.87 -13.71 2.06
CA VAL A 73 14.16 -14.13 2.63
C VAL A 73 13.99 -15.35 3.54
N ILE A 74 12.93 -15.40 4.36
CA ILE A 74 12.66 -16.55 5.24
C ILE A 74 12.32 -17.80 4.41
N ASP A 75 11.51 -17.66 3.37
CA ASP A 75 11.03 -18.77 2.54
C ASP A 75 12.13 -19.42 1.70
N VAL A 76 13.26 -18.72 1.46
CA VAL A 76 14.48 -19.34 0.91
C VAL A 76 15.03 -20.44 1.84
N PHE A 77 14.87 -20.28 3.16
CA PHE A 77 15.38 -21.25 4.15
C PHE A 77 14.28 -22.18 4.70
N LYS A 78 13.04 -21.69 4.82
CA LYS A 78 11.89 -22.43 5.36
C LYS A 78 10.62 -22.12 4.56
N PRO A 79 10.39 -22.82 3.44
CA PRO A 79 9.28 -22.54 2.53
C PRO A 79 7.92 -22.49 3.24
N GLY A 80 7.19 -21.39 3.03
CA GLY A 80 5.82 -21.15 3.50
C GLY A 80 5.73 -20.42 4.84
N VAL A 81 6.76 -20.46 5.69
CA VAL A 81 6.75 -19.77 6.99
C VAL A 81 6.85 -18.25 6.82
N GLY A 82 7.70 -17.82 5.88
CA GLY A 82 7.88 -16.42 5.53
C GLY A 82 6.58 -15.79 5.02
N CYS A 83 5.92 -16.46 4.07
CA CYS A 83 4.63 -16.04 3.53
C CYS A 83 3.56 -15.86 4.63
N ILE A 84 3.42 -16.80 5.57
CA ILE A 84 2.45 -16.67 6.69
C ILE A 84 2.76 -15.42 7.54
N ILE A 85 4.02 -15.21 7.90
CA ILE A 85 4.46 -14.05 8.68
C ILE A 85 4.20 -12.75 7.91
N ALA A 86 4.51 -12.73 6.61
CA ALA A 86 4.30 -11.58 5.75
C ALA A 86 2.83 -11.19 5.67
N TRP A 87 1.91 -12.15 5.51
CA TRP A 87 0.47 -11.89 5.49
C TRP A 87 -0.08 -11.37 6.81
N ILE A 88 0.36 -11.91 7.94
CA ILE A 88 -0.06 -11.42 9.27
C ILE A 88 0.39 -9.96 9.45
N ALA A 89 1.65 -9.66 9.13
CA ALA A 89 2.18 -8.31 9.23
C ALA A 89 1.49 -7.35 8.24
N PHE A 90 1.25 -7.78 7.01
CA PHE A 90 0.53 -6.99 6.01
C PHE A 90 -0.91 -6.70 6.45
N ALA A 91 -1.64 -7.71 6.95
CA ALA A 91 -3.01 -7.52 7.43
C ALA A 91 -3.07 -6.49 8.57
N ALA A 92 -2.13 -6.52 9.51
CA ALA A 92 -2.04 -5.53 10.57
C ALA A 92 -1.80 -4.11 10.02
N LEU A 93 -0.87 -3.95 9.07
CA LEU A 93 -0.60 -2.66 8.43
C LEU A 93 -1.79 -2.15 7.60
N LEU A 94 -2.51 -3.07 6.95
CA LEU A 94 -3.70 -2.76 6.14
C LEU A 94 -4.84 -2.27 7.04
N ILE A 95 -5.14 -2.99 8.13
CA ILE A 95 -6.16 -2.60 9.11
C ILE A 95 -5.81 -1.23 9.71
N TRP A 96 -4.56 -1.04 10.11
CA TRP A 96 -4.11 0.25 10.64
C TRP A 96 -4.29 1.39 9.63
N HIS A 97 -3.96 1.16 8.36
CA HIS A 97 -4.18 2.15 7.31
C HIS A 97 -5.66 2.46 7.08
N ILE A 98 -6.53 1.45 7.06
CA ILE A 98 -7.98 1.65 6.92
C ILE A 98 -8.51 2.51 8.06
N ILE A 99 -8.11 2.23 9.31
CA ILE A 99 -8.53 3.00 10.48
C ILE A 99 -7.99 4.44 10.40
N ASP A 100 -6.71 4.63 10.07
CA ASP A 100 -6.12 5.96 9.95
C ASP A 100 -6.79 6.78 8.85
N MET A 101 -7.06 6.19 7.68
CA MET A 101 -7.73 6.91 6.58
C MET A 101 -9.20 7.17 6.90
N SER A 102 -9.90 6.26 7.54
CA SER A 102 -11.28 6.50 7.99
C SER A 102 -11.38 7.70 8.93
N LYS A 103 -10.42 7.85 9.86
CA LYS A 103 -10.46 8.92 10.88
C LYS A 103 -9.83 10.24 10.42
N ASN A 104 -8.75 10.18 9.66
CA ASN A 104 -7.86 11.32 9.45
C ASN A 104 -7.79 11.80 8.00
N HIS A 105 -8.44 11.13 7.03
CA HIS A 105 -8.29 11.46 5.61
C HIS A 105 -8.68 12.91 5.28
N SER A 106 -9.90 13.33 5.66
CA SER A 106 -10.36 14.70 5.40
C SER A 106 -9.50 15.74 6.12
N LYS A 107 -9.13 15.47 7.38
CA LYS A 107 -8.30 16.37 8.20
C LYS A 107 -6.89 16.55 7.64
N ARG A 108 -6.30 15.49 7.07
CA ARG A 108 -4.91 15.50 6.59
C ARG A 108 -4.75 16.10 5.21
N TYR A 109 -5.77 15.94 4.34
CA TYR A 109 -5.64 16.28 2.93
C TYR A 109 -6.54 17.41 2.45
N ARG A 110 -7.49 17.91 3.27
CA ARG A 110 -8.26 19.11 2.90
C ARG A 110 -7.35 20.35 2.99
N ARG A 111 -7.42 21.22 1.97
CA ARG A 111 -6.75 22.52 1.90
C ARG A 111 -7.45 23.55 2.77
#